data_AF-A0A7C5ZU26-F1
#
_entry.id   AF-A0A7C5ZU26-F1
#
_cell.length_a   1.000
_cell.length_b   1.000
_cell.length_c   1.000
_cell.angle_alpha   90.00
_cell.angle_beta   90.00
_cell.angle_gamma   90.00
#
_symmetry.space_group_name_H-M   'P 1'
#
loop_
_entity.id
_entity.type
_entity.pdbx_description
1 polymer ?
#
loop_
_entity_poly.entity_id
_entity_poly.type
_entity_poly.pdbx_seq_one_letter_code
_entity_poly.pdbx_strand_id
1 'polypeptide(L)'
;MPFVKLNWQPNRKELRQFGAVFLGGFVLIGLVKYLWPFERFITRDETLGFWLIAIGLIVGAIGLTGTRLALPFYWAWLGIAFVMGNIMSRLIIALIYYLIITPMGLLSRLVGRDPLQLKKPKGDSYWRDLQFPKDNEAFERQF
;
A
#
# COMPACT_ATOMS: atom_id res chain seq x y z
N MET A 1 -12.62 -1.04 -10.06
CA MET A 1 -11.25 -1.60 -9.95
C MET A 1 -10.48 -1.10 -11.16
N PRO A 2 -9.46 -0.24 -11.01
CA PRO A 2 -8.62 0.11 -12.14
C PRO A 2 -7.83 -1.15 -12.51
N PHE A 3 -8.09 -1.70 -13.69
CA PHE A 3 -7.30 -2.78 -14.23
C PHE A 3 -5.89 -2.22 -14.45
N VAL A 4 -4.99 -2.47 -13.50
CA VAL A 4 -3.56 -2.37 -13.77
C VAL A 4 -3.32 -3.31 -14.94
N LYS A 5 -3.16 -2.75 -16.14
CA LYS A 5 -2.91 -3.51 -17.35
C LYS A 5 -1.52 -4.12 -17.20
N LEU A 6 -1.46 -5.33 -16.66
CA LEU A 6 -0.22 -6.09 -16.60
C LEU A 6 0.29 -6.25 -18.02
N ASN A 7 1.46 -5.70 -18.30
CA ASN A 7 2.08 -5.84 -19.61
C ASN A 7 2.64 -7.26 -19.74
N TRP A 8 1.85 -8.16 -20.33
CA TRP A 8 2.19 -9.58 -20.50
C TRP A 8 3.17 -9.83 -21.67
N GLN A 9 3.34 -8.84 -22.56
CA GLN A 9 4.29 -8.87 -23.67
C GLN A 9 5.32 -7.75 -23.51
N PRO A 10 6.26 -7.89 -22.55
CA PRO A 10 7.20 -6.82 -22.27
C PRO A 10 8.13 -6.59 -23.46
N ASN A 11 8.38 -5.32 -23.78
CA ASN A 11 9.42 -4.94 -24.74
C ASN A 11 10.81 -5.23 -24.14
N ARG A 12 11.85 -5.41 -24.97
CA ARG A 12 13.23 -5.65 -24.52
C ARG A 12 13.71 -4.60 -23.51
N LYS A 13 13.25 -3.34 -23.65
CA LYS A 13 13.55 -2.25 -22.72
C LYS A 13 12.95 -2.48 -21.33
N GLU A 14 11.72 -2.96 -21.25
CA GLU A 14 11.03 -3.22 -19.97
C GLU A 14 11.67 -4.41 -19.24
N LEU A 15 12.09 -5.44 -19.99
CA LEU A 15 12.80 -6.58 -19.41
C LEU A 15 14.17 -6.17 -18.84
N ARG A 16 14.87 -5.26 -19.51
CA ARG A 16 16.12 -4.65 -19.02
C ARG A 16 15.90 -3.78 -17.79
N GLN A 17 14.83 -2.98 -17.76
CA GLN A 17 14.47 -2.18 -16.59
C GLN A 17 14.16 -3.07 -15.39
N PHE A 18 13.39 -4.14 -15.60
CA PHE A 18 13.13 -5.15 -14.59
C PHE A 18 14.45 -5.75 -14.04
N GLY A 19 15.34 -6.21 -14.93
CA GLY A 19 16.65 -6.73 -14.54
C GLY A 19 17.50 -5.70 -13.77
N ALA A 20 17.47 -4.43 -14.18
CA ALA A 20 18.20 -3.35 -13.52
C ALA A 20 17.64 -3.04 -12.12
N VAL A 21 16.32 -3.02 -11.94
CA VAL A 21 15.67 -2.85 -10.63
C VAL A 21 16.02 -4.00 -9.70
N PHE A 22 16.00 -5.24 -10.22
CA PHE A 22 16.39 -6.42 -9.47
C PHE A 22 17.85 -6.35 -9.02
N LEU A 23 18.78 -6.08 -9.95
CA LEU A 23 20.19 -5.92 -9.61
C LEU A 23 20.45 -4.80 -8.62
N GLY A 24 19.86 -3.62 -8.85
CA GLY A 24 19.98 -2.49 -7.94
C GLY A 24 19.47 -2.84 -6.53
N GLY A 25 18.31 -3.50 -6.45
CA GLY A 25 17.72 -3.95 -5.19
C GLY A 25 18.63 -4.94 -4.45
N PHE A 26 19.12 -5.98 -5.13
CA PHE A 26 19.98 -7.00 -4.51
C PHE A 26 21.37 -6.45 -4.14
N VAL A 27 21.95 -5.56 -4.95
CA VAL A 27 23.21 -4.87 -4.61
C VAL A 27 23.02 -3.97 -3.39
N LEU A 28 21.92 -3.22 -3.33
CA LEU A 28 21.63 -2.35 -2.20
C LEU A 28 21.39 -3.17 -0.91
N ILE A 29 20.67 -4.29 -0.99
CA ILE A 29 20.51 -5.23 0.12
C ILE A 29 21.87 -5.79 0.57
N GLY A 30 22.72 -6.21 -0.37
CA GLY A 30 24.07 -6.70 -0.07
C GLY A 30 24.96 -5.64 0.59
N LEU A 31 24.89 -4.39 0.12
CA LEU A 31 25.61 -3.25 0.69
C LEU A 31 25.09 -2.90 2.09
N VAL A 32 23.77 -2.88 2.29
CA VAL A 32 23.18 -2.64 3.62
C VAL A 32 23.62 -3.72 4.60
N LYS A 33 23.60 -5.00 4.20
CA LYS A 33 24.13 -6.10 5.02
C LYS A 33 25.62 -5.91 5.36
N TYR A 34 26.42 -5.47 4.40
CA TYR A 34 27.86 -5.27 4.60
C TYR A 34 28.18 -4.06 5.50
N LEU A 35 27.44 -2.96 5.34
CA LEU A 35 27.68 -1.69 6.04
C LEU A 35 26.97 -1.59 7.40
N TRP A 36 25.91 -2.38 7.62
CA TRP A 36 25.08 -2.31 8.81
C TRP A 36 25.24 -3.57 9.68
N PRO A 37 26.15 -3.58 10.67
CA PRO A 37 26.45 -4.76 11.50
C PRO A 37 25.32 -5.17 12.48
N PHE A 38 24.14 -4.54 12.41
CA PHE A 38 22.99 -4.83 13.26
C PHE A 38 22.29 -6.17 12.91
N GLU A 39 22.67 -6.82 11.80
CA GLU A 39 22.09 -8.10 11.36
C GLU A 39 22.48 -9.33 12.20
N ARG A 40 23.28 -9.19 13.27
CA ARG A 40 23.57 -10.31 14.18
C ARG A 40 22.33 -10.89 14.89
N PHE A 41 21.15 -10.28 14.71
CA PHE A 41 19.91 -10.63 15.41
C PHE A 41 18.88 -11.45 14.60
N ILE A 42 18.91 -11.44 13.26
CA ILE A 42 17.83 -12.05 12.44
C ILE A 42 18.29 -13.31 11.65
N THR A 43 19.57 -13.42 11.28
CA THR A 43 20.11 -14.60 10.58
C THR A 43 21.47 -14.99 11.13
N ARG A 44 21.51 -16.04 11.94
CA ARG A 44 22.77 -16.71 12.33
C ARG A 44 23.39 -17.54 11.19
N ASP A 45 22.61 -17.88 10.17
CA ASP A 45 23.07 -18.65 9.01
C ASP A 45 23.59 -17.73 7.91
N GLU A 46 24.92 -17.57 7.86
CA GLU A 46 25.62 -16.80 6.82
C GLU A 46 25.37 -17.37 5.41
N THR A 47 25.09 -18.67 5.32
CA THR A 47 24.87 -19.42 4.07
C THR A 47 23.58 -19.00 3.35
N LEU A 48 22.46 -18.85 4.06
CA LEU A 48 21.17 -18.46 3.46
C LEU A 48 21.22 -17.05 2.85
N GLY A 49 21.88 -16.11 3.54
CA GLY A 49 22.05 -14.75 3.03
C GLY A 49 22.92 -14.70 1.77
N PHE A 50 23.98 -15.52 1.70
CA PHE A 50 24.82 -15.62 0.51
C PHE A 50 24.05 -16.22 -0.68
N TRP A 51 23.27 -17.28 -0.46
CA TRP A 51 22.43 -17.88 -1.50
C TRP A 51 21.38 -16.92 -2.06
N LEU A 52 20.73 -16.13 -1.20
CA LEU A 52 19.74 -15.12 -1.64
C LEU A 52 20.37 -14.02 -2.52
N ILE A 53 21.56 -13.55 -2.15
CA ILE A 53 22.31 -12.55 -2.94
C ILE A 53 22.78 -13.15 -4.26
N ALA A 54 23.30 -14.38 -4.25
CA ALA A 54 23.75 -15.07 -5.45
C ALA A 54 22.59 -15.33 -6.43
N ILE A 55 21.44 -15.81 -5.94
CA ILE A 55 20.24 -16.01 -6.75
C ILE A 55 19.75 -14.67 -7.31
N GLY A 56 19.72 -13.62 -6.50
CA GLY A 56 19.33 -12.28 -6.94
C GLY A 56 20.22 -11.70 -8.04
N LEU A 57 21.54 -11.89 -7.91
CA LEU A 57 22.53 -11.49 -8.92
C LEU A 57 22.38 -12.28 -10.21
N ILE A 58 22.22 -13.60 -10.14
CA ILE A 58 22.06 -14.47 -11.31
C ILE A 58 20.78 -14.10 -12.07
N VAL A 59 19.67 -13.97 -11.35
CA VAL A 59 18.37 -13.63 -11.93
C VAL A 59 18.36 -12.22 -12.50
N GLY A 60 18.95 -11.25 -11.79
CA GLY A 60 19.10 -9.88 -12.27
C GLY A 60 19.99 -9.78 -13.51
N ALA A 61 21.10 -10.51 -13.55
CA ALA A 61 22.00 -10.57 -14.70
C ALA A 61 21.32 -11.21 -15.92
N ILE A 62 20.54 -12.29 -15.73
CA ILE A 62 19.72 -12.89 -16.78
C ILE A 62 18.67 -11.89 -17.28
N GLY A 63 18.05 -11.13 -16.37
CA GLY A 63 17.09 -10.07 -16.71
C GLY A 63 17.69 -8.96 -17.58
N LEU A 64 18.93 -8.53 -17.30
CA LEU A 64 19.64 -7.52 -18.09
C LEU A 64 19.89 -7.94 -19.54
N THR A 65 20.03 -9.24 -19.82
CA THR A 65 20.24 -9.70 -21.21
C THR A 65 19.03 -9.40 -22.10
N GLY A 66 17.84 -9.16 -21.52
CA GLY A 66 16.63 -8.87 -22.30
C GLY A 66 16.18 -10.06 -23.14
N THR A 67 16.62 -11.27 -22.78
CA THR A 67 16.35 -12.51 -23.52
C THR A 67 15.02 -13.11 -23.09
N ARG A 68 14.36 -13.87 -23.99
CA ARG A 68 13.10 -14.59 -23.71
C ARG A 68 13.16 -15.50 -22.47
N LEU A 69 14.36 -15.88 -22.02
CA LEU A 69 14.60 -16.65 -20.79
C LEU A 69 14.15 -15.93 -19.50
N ALA A 70 14.10 -14.59 -19.49
CA ALA A 70 13.67 -13.82 -18.32
C ALA A 70 12.12 -13.65 -18.24
N LEU A 71 11.38 -14.02 -19.29
CA LEU A 71 9.92 -13.92 -19.33
C LEU A 71 9.19 -14.72 -18.24
N PRO A 72 9.48 -16.03 -18.00
CA PRO A 72 8.76 -16.79 -16.97
C PRO A 72 8.96 -16.19 -15.57
N PHE A 73 10.16 -15.70 -15.27
CA PHE A 73 10.45 -15.05 -14.00
C PHE A 73 9.75 -13.69 -13.88
N TYR A 74 9.73 -12.90 -14.96
CA TYR A 74 9.01 -11.64 -15.03
C TYR A 74 7.50 -11.82 -14.79
N TRP A 75 6.87 -12.83 -15.41
CA TRP A 75 5.46 -13.13 -15.19
C TRP A 75 5.17 -13.62 -13.77
N ALA A 76 6.01 -14.49 -13.22
CA ALA A 76 5.87 -14.95 -11.83
C ALA A 76 5.95 -13.77 -10.85
N TRP A 77 6.94 -12.89 -11.03
CA TRP A 77 7.08 -11.71 -10.19
C TRP A 77 5.90 -10.75 -10.32
N LEU A 78 5.44 -10.48 -11.55
CA LEU A 78 4.27 -9.64 -11.78
C LEU A 78 3.01 -10.22 -11.15
N GLY A 79 2.82 -11.54 -11.20
CA GLY A 79 1.70 -12.22 -10.54
C GLY A 79 1.74 -12.02 -9.02
N ILE A 80 2.92 -12.18 -8.40
CA ILE A 80 3.11 -11.91 -6.97
C ILE A 80 2.82 -10.45 -6.65
N ALA A 81 3.38 -9.51 -7.43
CA ALA A 81 3.17 -8.08 -7.23
C ALA A 81 1.68 -7.70 -7.35
N PHE A 82 0.93 -8.33 -8.25
CA PHE A 82 -0.50 -8.11 -8.40
C PHE A 82 -1.29 -8.59 -7.16
N VAL A 83 -1.03 -9.80 -6.68
CA VAL A 83 -1.68 -10.34 -5.48
C VAL A 83 -1.33 -9.49 -4.26
N MET A 84 -0.05 -9.15 -4.09
CA MET A 84 0.42 -8.28 -3.02
C MET A 84 -0.24 -6.91 -3.08
N GLY A 85 -0.33 -6.28 -4.25
CA GLY A 85 -1.01 -4.99 -4.41
C GLY A 85 -2.49 -5.06 -4.01
N ASN A 86 -3.16 -6.15 -4.36
CA ASN A 86 -4.56 -6.35 -3.99
C ASN A 86 -4.73 -6.49 -2.47
N ILE A 87 -3.87 -7.28 -1.81
CA ILE A 87 -3.88 -7.46 -0.36
C ILE A 87 -3.52 -6.15 0.34
N MET A 88 -2.45 -5.48 -0.09
CA MET A 88 -1.97 -4.23 0.51
C MET A 88 -3.02 -3.12 0.44
N SER A 89 -3.73 -2.98 -0.68
CA SER A 89 -4.81 -1.99 -0.78
C SER A 89 -5.90 -2.19 0.28
N ARG A 90 -6.30 -3.44 0.53
CA ARG A 90 -7.28 -3.79 1.57
C ARG A 90 -6.71 -3.61 2.97
N LEU A 91 -5.45 -4.01 3.18
CA LEU A 91 -4.75 -3.86 4.45
C LEU A 91 -4.61 -2.40 4.84
N ILE A 92 -4.24 -1.50 3.92
CA ILE A 92 -4.09 -0.07 4.20
C ILE A 92 -5.43 0.52 4.65
N ILE A 93 -6.53 0.22 3.94
CA ILE A 93 -7.86 0.69 4.31
C ILE A 93 -8.28 0.12 5.67
N ALA A 94 -8.06 -1.18 5.91
CA ALA A 94 -8.37 -1.83 7.18
C ALA A 94 -7.56 -1.19 8.33
N LEU A 95 -6.28 -0.93 8.10
CA LEU A 95 -5.40 -0.32 9.09
C LEU A 95 -5.84 1.10 9.44
N ILE A 96 -6.18 1.92 8.44
CA ILE A 96 -6.74 3.26 8.66
C ILE A 96 -8.04 3.17 9.47
N TYR A 97 -8.92 2.23 9.12
CA TYR A 97 -10.18 2.07 9.82
C TYR A 97 -9.99 1.66 11.28
N TYR A 98 -9.14 0.68 11.56
CA TYR A 98 -8.96 0.16 12.92
C TYR A 98 -8.00 0.98 13.79
N LEU A 99 -7.00 1.64 13.21
CA LEU A 99 -6.04 2.45 13.97
C LEU A 99 -6.43 3.92 14.10
N ILE A 100 -7.24 4.46 13.18
CA ILE A 100 -7.59 5.89 13.19
C ILE A 100 -9.08 6.04 13.47
N ILE A 101 -9.93 5.51 12.59
CA ILE A 101 -11.38 5.78 12.63
C ILE A 101 -12.03 5.15 13.87
N THR A 102 -11.72 3.89 14.14
CA THR A 102 -12.28 3.13 15.27
C THR A 102 -11.93 3.74 16.63
N PRO A 103 -10.65 4.03 16.96
CA PRO A 103 -10.33 4.67 18.23
C PRO A 103 -10.89 6.08 18.32
N MET A 104 -10.94 6.84 17.21
CA MET A 104 -11.57 8.16 17.20
C MET A 104 -13.08 8.08 17.52
N GLY A 105 -13.79 7.09 16.97
CA GLY A 105 -15.19 6.81 17.29
C GLY A 105 -15.40 6.29 18.71
N LEU A 106 -14.47 5.49 19.24
CA LEU A 106 -14.52 5.02 20.62
C LEU A 106 -14.28 6.17 21.60
N LEU A 107 -13.31 7.03 21.33
CA LEU A 107 -13.03 8.25 22.10
C LEU A 107 -14.22 9.22 22.10
N SER A 108 -14.87 9.44 20.96
CA SER A 108 -16.04 10.32 20.90
C SER A 108 -17.20 9.78 21.74
N ARG A 109 -17.42 8.46 21.72
CA ARG A 109 -18.40 7.78 22.60
C ARG A 109 -18.06 7.93 24.07
N LEU A 110 -16.79 7.75 24.48
CA LEU A 110 -16.36 7.90 25.87
C LEU A 110 -16.50 9.34 26.39
N VAL A 111 -16.21 10.33 25.55
CA VAL A 111 -16.40 11.76 25.87
C VAL A 111 -17.89 12.16 25.84
N GLY A 112 -18.78 11.27 25.40
CA GLY A 112 -20.22 11.53 25.30
C GLY A 112 -20.62 12.41 24.11
N ARG A 113 -19.68 12.72 23.23
CA ARG A 113 -19.92 13.47 21.99
C ARG A 113 -20.65 12.59 20.99
N ASP A 114 -21.78 13.07 20.51
CA ASP A 114 -22.57 12.44 19.46
C ASP A 114 -22.56 13.31 18.20
N PRO A 115 -21.44 13.37 17.46
CA PRO A 115 -21.33 14.24 16.28
C PRO A 115 -22.32 13.86 15.18
N LEU A 116 -22.72 12.58 15.12
CA LEU A 116 -23.69 12.07 14.17
C LEU A 116 -25.14 12.18 14.67
N GLN A 117 -25.35 12.66 15.90
CA GLN A 117 -26.67 12.81 16.54
C GLN A 117 -27.54 11.55 16.43
N LEU A 118 -26.92 10.40 16.63
CA LEU A 118 -27.56 9.08 16.53
C LEU A 118 -28.46 8.78 17.72
N LYS A 119 -28.29 9.50 18.84
CA LYS A 119 -29.18 9.37 20.00
C LYS A 119 -30.57 9.88 19.66
N LYS A 120 -31.60 9.12 20.05
CA LYS A 120 -33.00 9.52 19.88
C LYS A 120 -33.23 10.90 20.54
N PRO A 121 -33.70 11.91 19.79
CA PRO A 121 -34.03 13.20 20.37
C PRO A 121 -35.19 13.06 21.35
N LYS A 122 -35.34 14.03 22.26
CA LYS A 122 -36.40 14.02 23.29
C LYS A 122 -37.83 14.10 22.74
N GLY A 123 -38.01 14.42 21.46
CA GLY A 123 -39.32 14.50 20.80
C GLY A 123 -39.76 13.19 20.14
N ASP A 124 -40.97 13.21 19.57
CA ASP A 124 -41.55 12.06 18.88
C ASP A 124 -40.91 11.76 17.52
N SER A 125 -40.13 12.71 16.97
CA SER A 125 -39.50 12.57 15.66
C SER A 125 -38.06 13.08 15.66
N TYR A 126 -37.30 12.63 14.65
CA TYR A 126 -35.96 13.14 14.35
C TYR A 126 -35.98 14.53 13.67
N TRP A 127 -37.16 15.13 13.52
CA TRP A 127 -37.26 16.43 12.89
C TRP A 127 -36.58 17.50 13.76
N ARG A 128 -35.82 18.36 13.12
CA ARG A 128 -35.23 19.56 13.70
C ARG A 128 -35.74 20.75 12.89
N ASP A 129 -36.27 21.74 13.59
CA ASP A 129 -36.66 22.99 12.96
C ASP A 129 -35.42 23.65 12.36
N LEU A 130 -35.48 23.95 11.05
CA LEU A 130 -34.47 24.78 10.43
C LEU A 130 -34.59 26.19 11.02
N GLN A 131 -33.50 26.68 11.59
CA GLN A 131 -33.40 28.09 11.93
C GLN A 131 -33.15 28.85 10.63
N PHE A 132 -34.22 29.40 10.07
CA PHE A 132 -34.10 30.29 8.93
C PHE A 132 -33.37 31.56 9.39
N PRO A 133 -32.35 32.02 8.64
CA PRO A 133 -31.86 33.38 8.80
C PRO A 133 -33.04 34.33 8.66
N LYS A 134 -33.20 35.26 9.60
CA LYS A 134 -34.28 36.27 9.55
C LYS A 134 -34.11 37.27 8.40
N ASP A 135 -32.96 37.23 7.73
CA ASP A 135 -32.54 38.21 6.75
C ASP A 135 -32.67 37.65 5.32
N ASN A 136 -33.32 38.42 4.45
CA ASN A 136 -33.54 38.04 3.06
C ASN A 136 -32.21 37.96 2.29
N GLU A 137 -31.21 38.76 2.66
CA GLU A 137 -29.88 38.76 2.03
C GLU A 137 -29.15 37.41 2.18
N ALA A 138 -29.48 36.64 3.23
CA ALA A 138 -28.88 35.32 3.45
C ALA A 138 -29.37 34.27 2.43
N PHE A 139 -30.55 34.46 1.84
CA PHE A 139 -31.06 33.58 0.79
C PHE A 139 -30.42 33.87 -0.57
N GLU A 140 -29.99 35.11 -0.81
CA GLU A 140 -29.33 35.49 -2.08
C GLU A 140 -27.91 34.93 -2.23
N ARG A 141 -27.28 34.49 -1.13
CA ARG A 141 -25.90 33.97 -1.11
C ARG A 141 -25.81 32.44 -0.98
N GLN A 142 -26.90 31.72 -1.24
CA GLN A 142 -26.95 30.25 -1.10
C GLN A 142 -26.33 29.47 -2.27
N PHE A 143 -26.03 30.12 -3.40
CA PHE A 143 -25.43 29.49 -4.59
C PHE A 143 -24.08 30.10 -4.94
#